data_AF-X1BSE7-F1
#
_entry.id   AF-X1BSE7-F1
#
_cell.length_a   1.000
_cell.length_b   1.000
_cell.length_c   1.000
_cell.angle_alpha   90.00
_cell.angle_beta   90.00
_cell.angle_gamma   90.00
#
_symmetry.space_group_name_H-M   'P 1'
#
loop_
_entity.id
_entity.type
_entity.pdbx_description
1 polymer ?
#
loop_
_entity_poly.entity_id
_entity_poly.type
_entity_poly.pdbx_seq_one_letter_code
_entity_poly.pdbx_strand_id
1 'polypeptide(L)'
;KRLDAVAGIFGQLKKRGYSVFVAVANQWATGKQRKDDVEKYYKIAESAGLIRGSEFEFTSEWDATYATGIPKKMIRELQLCSNLFIFPTREESFGLVGPEAALSGVFMCLNRSLNMMYEVFNHNGIYMDFGSHHNNFEPPDVQAYYNDLATVIIGRFGQNESIMTRSFCRQKYNYDSLYNDVYEPLLAESRTWT
;
A
#
# COMPACT_ATOMS: atom_id res chain seq x y z
N LYS A 1 -0.90 -13.59 7.07
CA LYS A 1 -1.32 -12.64 6.01
C LYS A 1 -0.30 -12.72 4.87
N ARG A 2 -0.71 -12.67 3.60
CA ARG A 2 0.21 -12.80 2.45
C ARG A 2 0.86 -11.46 2.06
N LEU A 3 1.83 -11.02 2.86
CA LEU A 3 2.59 -9.78 2.58
C LEU A 3 3.59 -9.96 1.42
N ASP A 4 3.97 -11.19 1.13
CA ASP A 4 4.72 -11.61 -0.07
C ASP A 4 4.02 -11.18 -1.36
N ALA A 5 2.71 -11.40 -1.45
CA ALA A 5 1.93 -10.96 -2.60
C ALA A 5 1.89 -9.43 -2.74
N VAL A 6 1.80 -8.71 -1.62
CA VAL A 6 1.84 -7.24 -1.61
C VAL A 6 3.19 -6.76 -2.13
N ALA A 7 4.28 -7.26 -1.56
CA ALA A 7 5.64 -6.91 -1.99
C ALA A 7 5.85 -7.20 -3.50
N GLY A 8 5.40 -8.35 -3.98
CA GLY A 8 5.53 -8.73 -5.40
C GLY A 8 4.77 -7.78 -6.35
N ILE A 9 3.52 -7.43 -6.01
CA ILE A 9 2.70 -6.48 -6.78
C ILE A 9 3.37 -5.10 -6.81
N PHE A 10 3.77 -4.58 -5.65
CA PHE A 10 4.41 -3.26 -5.55
C PHE A 10 5.77 -3.22 -6.26
N GLY A 11 6.53 -4.31 -6.24
CA GLY A 11 7.74 -4.46 -7.04
C GLY A 11 7.46 -4.34 -8.55
N GLN A 12 6.33 -4.88 -9.04
CA GLN A 12 5.93 -4.73 -10.45
C GLN A 12 5.47 -3.30 -10.78
N LEU A 13 4.75 -2.64 -9.86
CA LEU A 13 4.39 -1.22 -10.01
C LEU A 13 5.64 -0.35 -10.14
N LYS A 14 6.65 -0.58 -9.29
CA LYS A 14 7.93 0.13 -9.34
C LYS A 14 8.67 -0.08 -10.66
N LYS A 15 8.75 -1.34 -11.14
CA LYS A 15 9.39 -1.67 -12.44
C LYS A 15 8.76 -0.93 -13.63
N ARG A 16 7.51 -0.47 -13.49
CA ARG A 16 6.78 0.31 -14.50
C ARG A 16 6.93 1.83 -14.33
N GLY A 17 7.81 2.29 -13.44
CA GLY A 17 8.12 3.70 -13.23
C GLY A 17 7.22 4.41 -12.22
N TYR A 18 6.36 3.70 -11.50
CA TYR A 18 5.56 4.31 -10.43
C TYR A 18 6.38 4.48 -9.16
N SER A 19 6.25 5.64 -8.52
CA SER A 19 6.69 5.83 -7.13
C SER A 19 5.76 5.06 -6.20
N VAL A 20 6.33 4.26 -5.31
CA VAL A 20 5.59 3.35 -4.44
C VAL A 20 6.05 3.45 -2.99
N PHE A 21 5.10 3.33 -2.07
CA PHE A 21 5.37 3.14 -0.66
C PHE A 21 4.32 2.21 -0.05
N VAL A 22 4.78 1.18 0.66
CA VAL A 22 3.95 0.23 1.38
C VAL A 22 4.13 0.44 2.87
N ALA A 23 3.11 1.01 3.51
CA ALA A 23 3.03 1.05 4.96
C ALA A 23 2.27 -0.18 5.46
N VAL A 24 2.96 -1.07 6.18
CA VAL A 24 2.32 -2.23 6.82
C VAL A 24 1.95 -1.86 8.25
N ALA A 25 0.67 -1.61 8.51
CA ALA A 25 0.17 -1.38 9.86
C ALA A 25 0.16 -2.69 10.65
N ASN A 26 1.06 -2.80 11.62
CA ASN A 26 1.30 -4.03 12.36
C ASN A 26 1.29 -3.78 13.88
N GLN A 27 0.92 -4.80 14.64
CA GLN A 27 0.95 -4.80 16.10
C GLN A 27 1.81 -5.99 16.54
N TRP A 28 3.03 -5.75 17.00
CA TRP A 28 3.89 -6.80 17.52
C TRP A 28 3.87 -6.76 19.05
N ALA A 29 3.14 -7.69 19.66
CA ALA A 29 3.39 -8.04 21.06
C ALA A 29 4.78 -8.72 21.14
N THR A 30 5.81 -7.94 21.50
CA THR A 30 7.13 -8.25 22.12
C THR A 30 7.60 -9.72 22.18
N GLY A 31 7.52 -10.50 21.10
CA GLY A 31 8.04 -11.87 21.00
C GLY A 31 9.23 -11.97 20.05
N LYS A 32 10.27 -12.74 20.41
CA LYS A 32 11.46 -12.98 19.55
C LYS A 32 11.11 -13.56 18.18
N GLN A 33 10.27 -14.60 18.14
CA GLN A 33 9.78 -15.24 16.90
C GLN A 33 9.16 -14.26 15.90
N ARG A 34 8.60 -13.17 16.40
CA ARG A 34 7.88 -12.17 15.63
C ARG A 34 8.81 -11.15 14.96
N LYS A 35 9.98 -10.86 15.54
CA LYS A 35 11.02 -10.06 14.86
C LYS A 35 11.62 -10.81 13.67
N ASP A 36 11.76 -12.13 13.79
CA ASP A 36 12.24 -12.98 12.70
C ASP A 36 11.26 -12.96 11.50
N ASP A 37 9.96 -12.83 11.77
CA ASP A 37 8.94 -12.66 10.72
C ASP A 37 9.06 -11.30 9.99
N VAL A 38 9.33 -10.20 10.71
CA VAL A 38 9.55 -8.86 10.11
C VAL A 38 10.70 -8.92 9.11
N GLU A 39 11.84 -9.43 9.55
CA GLU A 39 13.06 -9.49 8.76
C GLU A 39 12.89 -10.40 7.54
N LYS A 40 12.12 -11.48 7.67
CA LYS A 40 11.72 -12.31 6.53
C LYS A 40 10.95 -11.50 5.49
N TYR A 41 10.01 -10.66 5.89
CA TYR A 41 9.24 -9.85 4.93
C TYR A 41 10.07 -8.74 4.30
N TYR A 42 11.02 -8.13 5.03
CA TYR A 42 11.97 -7.20 4.40
C TYR A 42 12.78 -7.87 3.31
N LYS A 43 13.33 -9.07 3.55
CA LYS A 43 14.06 -9.83 2.52
C LYS A 43 13.20 -10.13 1.30
N ILE A 44 11.92 -10.44 1.50
CA ILE A 44 10.98 -10.66 0.39
C ILE A 44 10.76 -9.34 -0.38
N ALA A 45 10.54 -8.23 0.31
CA ALA A 45 10.37 -6.91 -0.30
C ALA A 45 11.62 -6.48 -1.10
N GLU A 46 12.82 -6.68 -0.55
CA GLU A 46 14.09 -6.42 -1.21
C GLU A 46 14.27 -7.30 -2.46
N SER A 47 13.91 -8.58 -2.38
CA SER A 47 13.94 -9.48 -3.54
C SER A 47 12.96 -9.06 -4.65
N ALA A 48 11.86 -8.38 -4.30
CA ALA A 48 10.92 -7.79 -5.24
C ALA A 48 11.41 -6.43 -5.80
N GLY A 49 12.54 -5.91 -5.31
CA GLY A 49 13.15 -4.65 -5.71
C GLY A 49 12.70 -3.43 -4.91
N LEU A 50 12.04 -3.62 -3.76
CA LEU A 50 11.61 -2.54 -2.87
C LEU A 50 12.72 -2.20 -1.85
N ILE A 51 12.87 -0.92 -1.55
CA ILE A 51 13.87 -0.41 -0.62
C ILE A 51 13.24 -0.23 0.77
N ARG A 52 13.85 -0.85 1.79
CA ARG A 52 13.49 -0.67 3.20
C ARG A 52 13.61 0.80 3.62
N GLY A 53 12.67 1.29 4.41
CA GLY A 53 12.66 2.67 4.91
C GLY A 53 12.02 3.68 3.94
N SER A 54 12.20 3.50 2.63
CA SER A 54 11.71 4.45 1.62
C SER A 54 10.54 3.95 0.79
N GLU A 55 10.37 2.64 0.60
CA GLU A 55 9.34 2.05 -0.27
C GLU A 55 8.54 0.92 0.41
N PHE A 56 9.08 0.31 1.46
CA PHE A 56 8.39 -0.72 2.23
C PHE A 56 8.78 -0.61 3.71
N GLU A 57 7.82 -0.38 4.59
CA GLU A 57 8.09 -0.18 6.01
C GLU A 57 6.96 -0.67 6.91
N PHE A 58 7.34 -1.26 8.05
CA PHE A 58 6.42 -1.62 9.13
C PHE A 58 6.23 -0.45 10.09
N THR A 59 5.00 -0.16 10.48
CA THR A 59 4.69 1.00 11.36
C THR A 59 5.32 0.88 12.75
N SER A 60 5.66 -0.34 13.20
CA SER A 60 6.39 -0.53 14.46
C SER A 60 7.82 -0.04 14.45
N GLU A 61 8.42 0.14 13.26
CA GLU A 61 9.82 0.57 13.12
C GLU A 61 9.93 2.11 13.03
N TRP A 62 8.80 2.82 12.87
CA TRP A 62 8.79 4.28 12.82
C TRP A 62 9.12 4.92 14.18
N ASP A 63 8.64 4.30 15.26
CA ASP A 63 8.87 4.75 16.62
C ASP A 63 8.77 3.55 17.59
N ALA A 64 9.63 3.49 18.60
CA ALA A 64 9.64 2.41 19.59
C ALA A 64 8.30 2.27 20.34
N THR A 65 7.54 3.36 20.47
CA THR A 65 6.20 3.38 21.09
C THR A 65 5.14 2.69 20.24
N TYR A 66 5.38 2.50 18.94
CA TYR A 66 4.46 1.84 18.01
C TYR A 66 4.68 0.32 17.91
N ALA A 67 5.54 -0.25 18.76
CA ALA A 67 5.74 -1.69 18.82
C ALA A 67 4.41 -2.46 18.97
N THR A 68 3.49 -1.98 19.81
CA THR A 68 2.16 -2.57 20.04
C THR A 68 1.10 -2.13 19.02
N GLY A 69 1.46 -1.26 18.08
CA GLY A 69 0.57 -0.69 17.08
C GLY A 69 0.53 0.82 17.08
N ILE A 70 0.16 1.37 15.94
CA ILE A 70 -0.11 2.80 15.80
C ILE A 70 -1.52 3.18 16.26
N PRO A 71 -1.76 4.45 16.69
CA PRO A 71 -3.08 4.93 17.06
C PRO A 71 -4.09 4.82 15.91
N LYS A 72 -5.38 4.56 16.23
CA LYS A 72 -6.47 4.47 15.24
C LYS A 72 -6.57 5.71 14.34
N LYS A 73 -6.35 6.90 14.91
CA LYS A 73 -6.33 8.16 14.16
C LYS A 73 -5.27 8.15 13.05
N MET A 74 -4.09 7.62 13.36
CA MET A 74 -2.99 7.50 12.39
C MET A 74 -3.31 6.48 11.29
N ILE A 75 -3.95 5.34 11.62
CA ILE A 75 -4.40 4.37 10.60
C ILE A 75 -5.35 5.05 9.60
N ARG A 76 -6.33 5.81 10.10
CA ARG A 76 -7.27 6.56 9.25
C ARG A 76 -6.54 7.59 8.38
N GLU A 77 -5.58 8.33 8.95
CA GLU A 77 -4.79 9.31 8.19
C GLU A 77 -3.95 8.64 7.11
N LEU A 78 -3.35 7.48 7.39
CA LEU A 78 -2.65 6.68 6.38
C LEU A 78 -3.59 6.23 5.26
N GLN A 79 -4.80 5.78 5.59
CA GLN A 79 -5.80 5.43 4.58
C GLN A 79 -6.21 6.66 3.74
N LEU A 80 -6.42 7.83 4.35
CA LEU A 80 -6.70 9.08 3.64
C LEU A 80 -5.54 9.55 2.74
N CYS A 81 -4.30 9.15 3.02
CA CYS A 81 -3.15 9.41 2.15
C CYS A 81 -2.94 8.31 1.08
N SER A 82 -3.49 7.11 1.30
CA SER A 82 -3.25 5.94 0.44
C SER A 82 -4.04 5.98 -0.86
N ASN A 83 -3.45 5.47 -1.93
CA ASN A 83 -4.13 5.21 -3.19
C ASN A 83 -4.71 3.79 -3.27
N LEU A 84 -4.00 2.82 -2.70
CA LEU A 84 -4.30 1.39 -2.79
C LEU A 84 -4.43 0.79 -1.40
N PHE A 85 -5.43 -0.06 -1.21
CA PHE A 85 -5.52 -0.99 -0.10
C PHE A 85 -5.64 -2.41 -0.64
N ILE A 86 -4.68 -3.26 -0.30
CA ILE A 86 -4.70 -4.68 -0.68
C ILE A 86 -5.09 -5.51 0.54
N PHE A 87 -6.07 -6.39 0.39
CA PHE A 87 -6.54 -7.29 1.43
C PHE A 87 -6.26 -8.76 1.08
N PRO A 88 -4.98 -9.22 1.13
CA PRO A 88 -4.56 -10.54 0.65
C PRO A 88 -4.70 -11.61 1.76
N THR A 89 -5.79 -11.54 2.54
CA THR A 89 -5.97 -12.43 3.69
C THR A 89 -6.42 -13.82 3.24
N ARG A 90 -5.89 -14.88 3.87
CA ARG A 90 -6.23 -16.28 3.57
C ARG A 90 -7.50 -16.73 4.29
N GLU A 91 -7.74 -16.13 5.44
CA GLU A 91 -8.87 -16.39 6.33
C GLU A 91 -9.26 -15.05 6.95
N GLU A 92 -10.53 -14.72 6.89
CA GLU A 92 -11.08 -13.51 7.51
C GLU A 92 -12.58 -13.73 7.70
N SER A 93 -13.10 -13.36 8.86
CA SER A 93 -14.54 -13.46 9.12
C SER A 93 -15.28 -12.21 8.63
N PHE A 94 -14.73 -11.01 8.90
CA PHE A 94 -15.32 -9.74 8.43
C PHE A 94 -14.25 -8.70 8.14
N GLY A 95 -13.28 -8.52 9.04
CA GLY A 95 -12.19 -7.56 8.89
C GLY A 95 -12.64 -6.10 8.82
N LEU A 96 -12.90 -5.46 9.97
CA LEU A 96 -13.35 -4.05 10.05
C LEU A 96 -12.43 -3.04 9.34
N VAL A 97 -11.15 -3.38 9.18
CA VAL A 97 -10.17 -2.53 8.48
C VAL A 97 -10.55 -2.33 7.01
N GLY A 98 -11.21 -3.31 6.39
CA GLY A 98 -11.62 -3.20 4.99
C GLY A 98 -12.67 -2.11 4.75
N PRO A 99 -13.81 -2.10 5.48
CA PRO A 99 -14.77 -1.00 5.40
C PRO A 99 -14.18 0.36 5.81
N GLU A 100 -13.32 0.41 6.82
CA GLU A 100 -12.62 1.66 7.22
C GLU A 100 -11.74 2.21 6.08
N ALA A 101 -11.01 1.33 5.40
CA ALA A 101 -10.21 1.69 4.23
C ALA A 101 -11.10 2.19 3.08
N ALA A 102 -12.16 1.46 2.76
CA ALA A 102 -13.09 1.83 1.69
C ALA A 102 -13.74 3.21 1.91
N LEU A 103 -14.17 3.50 3.14
CA LEU A 103 -14.73 4.80 3.52
C LEU A 103 -13.72 5.95 3.45
N SER A 104 -12.42 5.65 3.49
CA SER A 104 -11.35 6.63 3.26
C SER A 104 -11.09 6.91 1.77
N GLY A 105 -11.83 6.27 0.87
CA GLY A 105 -11.77 6.51 -0.58
C GLY A 105 -10.54 5.92 -1.27
N VAL A 106 -9.87 4.95 -0.64
CA VAL A 106 -8.77 4.20 -1.26
C VAL A 106 -9.30 3.18 -2.27
N PHE A 107 -8.48 2.83 -3.26
CA PHE A 107 -8.83 1.75 -4.16
C PHE A 107 -8.71 0.40 -3.48
N MET A 108 -9.76 -0.41 -3.56
CA MET A 108 -9.83 -1.71 -2.89
C MET A 108 -9.38 -2.83 -3.82
N CYS A 109 -8.35 -3.57 -3.40
CA CYS A 109 -7.94 -4.84 -3.99
C CYS A 109 -8.21 -5.97 -2.99
N LEU A 110 -9.21 -6.78 -3.27
CA LEU A 110 -9.79 -7.75 -2.35
C LEU A 110 -9.47 -9.18 -2.80
N ASN A 111 -9.51 -10.12 -1.85
CA ASN A 111 -9.31 -11.53 -2.17
C ASN A 111 -10.59 -12.17 -2.72
N ARG A 112 -10.53 -12.61 -3.98
CA ARG A 112 -11.60 -13.34 -4.68
C ARG A 112 -11.89 -14.70 -4.06
N SER A 113 -10.90 -15.33 -3.45
CA SER A 113 -11.03 -16.68 -2.89
C SER A 113 -11.82 -16.71 -1.56
N LEU A 114 -12.33 -15.57 -1.08
CA LEU A 114 -13.11 -15.42 0.14
C LEU A 114 -14.49 -14.81 -0.16
N ASN A 115 -15.54 -15.62 -0.01
CA ASN A 115 -16.93 -15.19 -0.29
C ASN A 115 -17.36 -13.99 0.56
N MET A 116 -16.89 -13.89 1.80
CA MET A 116 -17.20 -12.80 2.71
C MET A 116 -16.75 -11.44 2.16
N MET A 117 -15.71 -11.39 1.31
CA MET A 117 -15.31 -10.14 0.64
C MET A 117 -16.38 -9.66 -0.35
N TYR A 118 -17.10 -10.58 -0.99
CA TYR A 118 -18.26 -10.24 -1.82
C TYR A 118 -19.46 -9.86 -0.97
N GLU A 119 -19.68 -10.48 0.19
CA GLU A 119 -20.78 -10.10 1.08
C GLU A 119 -20.63 -8.66 1.62
N VAL A 120 -19.39 -8.26 1.95
CA VAL A 120 -19.12 -6.94 2.54
C VAL A 120 -19.00 -5.84 1.48
N PHE A 121 -18.30 -6.11 0.38
CA PHE A 121 -17.97 -5.07 -0.62
C PHE A 121 -18.76 -5.22 -1.93
N ASN A 122 -19.57 -6.27 -2.07
CA ASN A 122 -20.33 -6.61 -3.28
C ASN A 122 -19.41 -6.77 -4.50
N HIS A 123 -19.52 -5.88 -5.49
CA HIS A 123 -18.62 -5.83 -6.66
C HIS A 123 -17.80 -4.54 -6.69
N ASN A 124 -17.65 -3.87 -5.54
CA ASN A 124 -16.95 -2.59 -5.43
C ASN A 124 -15.47 -2.80 -5.10
N GLY A 125 -14.66 -2.90 -6.15
CA GLY A 125 -13.22 -3.10 -6.06
C GLY A 125 -12.73 -4.07 -7.12
N ILE A 126 -11.43 -4.36 -7.10
CA ILE A 126 -10.89 -5.48 -7.87
C ILE A 126 -10.77 -6.70 -6.98
N TYR A 127 -11.20 -7.85 -7.49
CA TYR A 127 -11.16 -9.12 -6.79
C TYR A 127 -10.13 -10.01 -7.47
N MET A 128 -9.07 -10.33 -6.72
CA MET A 128 -7.91 -11.06 -7.21
C MET A 128 -7.70 -12.32 -6.39
N ASP A 129 -7.20 -13.38 -7.00
CA ASP A 129 -6.99 -14.66 -6.32
C ASP A 129 -5.69 -14.62 -5.49
N PHE A 130 -5.85 -14.57 -4.17
CA PHE A 130 -4.74 -14.76 -3.23
C PHE A 130 -4.81 -16.11 -2.53
N GLY A 131 -5.81 -16.94 -2.84
CA GLY A 131 -6.07 -18.22 -2.19
C GLY A 131 -6.71 -18.06 -0.81
N SER A 132 -7.22 -19.15 -0.26
CA SER A 132 -7.83 -19.24 1.06
C SER A 132 -7.43 -20.53 1.76
N HIS A 133 -7.96 -20.78 2.96
CA HIS A 133 -7.76 -22.08 3.61
C HIS A 133 -8.39 -23.22 2.81
N HIS A 134 -9.56 -22.96 2.23
CA HIS A 134 -10.36 -23.96 1.50
C HIS A 134 -10.05 -24.02 0.00
N ASN A 135 -9.47 -22.96 -0.56
CA ASN A 135 -9.11 -22.90 -1.97
C ASN A 135 -7.65 -22.44 -2.10
N ASN A 136 -6.71 -23.36 -2.22
CA ASN A 136 -5.32 -22.96 -2.41
C ASN A 136 -5.12 -22.44 -3.83
N PHE A 137 -4.63 -21.21 -3.95
CA PHE A 137 -4.29 -20.61 -5.24
C PHE A 137 -2.79 -20.40 -5.30
N GLU A 138 -2.17 -21.11 -6.24
CA GLU A 138 -0.76 -21.01 -6.59
C GLU A 138 -0.68 -20.84 -8.11
N PRO A 139 -0.38 -19.63 -8.61
CA PRO A 139 -0.25 -19.40 -10.04
C PRO A 139 1.00 -20.14 -10.57
N PRO A 140 0.96 -20.69 -11.80
CA PRO A 140 2.10 -21.39 -12.39
C PRO A 140 3.36 -20.53 -12.48
N ASP A 141 3.18 -19.24 -12.80
CA ASP A 141 4.22 -18.22 -12.75
C ASP A 141 3.72 -17.06 -11.87
N VAL A 142 4.27 -17.00 -10.66
CA VAL A 142 3.95 -15.98 -9.65
C VAL A 142 4.35 -14.58 -10.13
N GLN A 143 5.46 -14.47 -10.85
CA GLN A 143 6.00 -13.20 -11.29
C GLN A 143 5.16 -12.61 -12.43
N ALA A 144 4.78 -13.45 -13.39
CA ALA A 144 3.83 -13.07 -14.44
C ALA A 144 2.47 -12.69 -13.84
N TYR A 145 1.99 -13.46 -12.86
CA TYR A 145 0.73 -13.16 -12.17
C TYR A 145 0.75 -11.77 -11.50
N TYR A 146 1.79 -11.45 -10.73
CA TYR A 146 1.92 -10.12 -10.12
C TYR A 146 2.06 -8.99 -11.15
N ASN A 147 2.66 -9.27 -12.31
CA ASN A 147 2.74 -8.31 -13.41
C ASN A 147 1.37 -8.03 -14.03
N ASP A 148 0.54 -9.06 -14.20
CA ASP A 148 -0.83 -8.91 -14.69
C ASP A 148 -1.69 -8.14 -13.67
N LEU A 149 -1.57 -8.48 -12.39
CA LEU A 149 -2.24 -7.74 -11.31
C LEU A 149 -1.86 -6.26 -11.30
N ALA A 150 -0.57 -5.95 -11.40
CA ALA A 150 -0.08 -4.58 -11.48
C ALA A 150 -0.65 -3.84 -12.71
N THR A 151 -0.79 -4.53 -13.86
CA THR A 151 -1.44 -3.97 -15.06
C THR A 151 -2.88 -3.57 -14.80
N VAL A 152 -3.65 -4.47 -14.17
CA VAL A 152 -5.05 -4.20 -13.87
C VAL A 152 -5.18 -3.04 -12.89
N ILE A 153 -4.35 -3.00 -11.85
CA ILE A 153 -4.33 -1.91 -10.86
C ILE A 153 -4.04 -0.56 -11.54
N ILE A 154 -3.00 -0.49 -12.36
CA ILE A 154 -2.63 0.72 -13.10
C ILE A 154 -3.76 1.17 -14.04
N GLY A 155 -4.33 0.23 -14.79
CA GLY A 155 -5.43 0.53 -15.71
C GLY A 155 -6.64 1.11 -14.97
N ARG A 156 -6.96 0.60 -13.78
CA ARG A 156 -8.05 1.11 -12.94
C ARG A 156 -7.73 2.46 -12.30
N PHE A 157 -6.47 2.72 -11.94
CA PHE A 157 -6.06 4.02 -11.42
C PHE A 157 -6.25 5.12 -12.45
N GLY A 158 -5.83 4.88 -13.71
CA GLY A 158 -6.01 5.85 -14.79
C GLY A 158 -7.47 6.13 -15.16
N GLN A 159 -8.40 5.25 -14.78
CA GLN A 159 -9.84 5.42 -15.01
C GLN A 159 -10.58 6.03 -13.81
N ASN A 160 -9.90 6.23 -12.67
CA ASN A 160 -10.53 6.72 -11.45
C ASN A 160 -10.06 8.15 -11.14
N GLU A 161 -10.91 9.12 -11.51
CA GLU A 161 -10.64 10.55 -11.33
C GLU A 161 -10.40 10.95 -9.87
N SER A 162 -11.09 10.32 -8.92
CA SER A 162 -10.89 10.59 -7.49
C SER A 162 -9.50 10.20 -7.04
N ILE A 163 -8.97 9.07 -7.52
CA ILE A 163 -7.60 8.62 -7.22
C ILE A 163 -6.59 9.54 -7.90
N MET A 164 -6.78 9.84 -9.18
CA MET A 164 -5.86 10.72 -9.94
C MET A 164 -5.77 12.11 -9.33
N THR A 165 -6.92 12.72 -8.99
CA THR A 165 -6.98 14.04 -8.35
C THR A 165 -6.28 14.03 -7.01
N ARG A 166 -6.52 13.00 -6.18
CA ARG A 166 -5.85 12.84 -4.88
C ARG A 166 -4.33 12.69 -5.03
N SER A 167 -3.87 11.92 -6.01
CA SER A 167 -2.44 11.77 -6.31
C SER A 167 -1.81 13.10 -6.75
N PHE A 168 -2.47 13.81 -7.67
CA PHE A 168 -2.02 15.12 -8.15
C PHE A 168 -1.87 16.10 -6.99
N CYS A 169 -2.89 16.23 -6.14
CA CYS A 169 -2.85 17.17 -5.02
C CYS A 169 -1.71 16.86 -4.04
N ARG A 170 -1.46 15.58 -3.71
CA ARG A 170 -0.35 15.20 -2.82
C ARG A 170 1.02 15.45 -3.44
N GLN A 171 1.17 15.23 -4.74
CA GLN A 171 2.45 15.44 -5.44
C GLN A 171 2.73 16.92 -5.72
N LYS A 172 1.71 17.74 -5.98
CA LYS A 172 1.87 19.14 -6.35
C LYS A 172 1.84 20.11 -5.16
N TYR A 173 1.09 19.78 -4.10
CA TYR A 173 0.90 20.67 -2.95
C TYR A 173 1.58 20.17 -1.67
N ASN A 174 2.63 19.34 -1.79
CA ASN A 174 3.51 19.06 -0.65
C ASN A 174 4.55 20.18 -0.48
N TYR A 175 5.14 20.26 0.72
CA TYR A 175 6.09 21.31 1.05
C TYR A 175 7.30 21.35 0.11
N ASP A 176 7.82 20.19 -0.30
CA ASP A 176 9.00 20.12 -1.17
C ASP A 176 8.68 20.66 -2.57
N SER A 177 7.56 20.25 -3.18
CA SER A 177 7.12 20.76 -4.48
C SER A 177 6.79 22.24 -4.42
N LEU A 178 6.10 22.71 -3.38
CA LEU A 178 5.81 24.14 -3.23
C LEU A 178 7.10 24.96 -3.05
N TYR A 179 8.06 24.46 -2.28
CA TYR A 179 9.33 25.12 -2.09
C TYR A 179 10.13 25.20 -3.39
N ASN A 180 10.39 24.05 -4.01
CA ASN A 180 11.24 23.95 -5.21
C ASN A 180 10.61 24.64 -6.43
N ASP A 181 9.29 24.53 -6.61
CA ASP A 181 8.62 25.04 -7.81
C ASP A 181 8.20 26.51 -7.70
N VAL A 182 7.94 27.02 -6.47
CA VAL A 182 7.34 28.35 -6.26
C VAL A 182 8.24 29.25 -5.43
N TYR A 183 8.62 28.82 -4.22
CA TYR A 183 9.31 29.71 -3.28
C TYR A 183 10.79 29.92 -3.63
N GLU A 184 11.52 28.87 -3.98
CA GLU A 184 12.95 28.95 -4.32
C GLU A 184 13.19 29.86 -5.54
N PRO A 185 12.46 29.72 -6.67
CA PRO A 185 12.61 30.63 -7.81
C PRO A 185 12.30 32.09 -7.45
N LEU A 186 11.24 32.34 -6.67
CA LEU A 186 10.84 33.69 -6.26
C LEU A 186 11.88 34.35 -5.35
N LEU A 187 12.46 33.58 -4.42
CA LEU A 187 13.56 34.05 -3.58
C LEU A 187 14.83 34.31 -4.39
N ALA A 188 15.15 33.45 -5.36
CA ALA A 188 16.29 33.64 -6.26
C ALA A 188 16.12 34.90 -7.12
N GLU A 189 14.92 35.16 -7.64
CA GLU A 189 14.60 36.39 -8.33
C GLU A 189 14.82 37.60 -7.42
N SER A 190 14.29 37.61 -6.19
CA SER A 190 14.47 38.76 -5.28
C SER A 190 15.94 39.16 -5.04
N ARG A 191 16.86 38.19 -5.09
CA ARG A 191 18.30 38.41 -4.90
C ARG A 191 18.98 39.09 -6.09
N THR A 192 18.40 39.04 -7.29
CA THR A 192 18.95 39.76 -8.45
C THR A 192 18.60 41.24 -8.47
N TRP A 193 17.68 41.69 -7.59
CA TRP A 193 17.24 43.08 -7.50
C TRP A 193 18.04 43.91 -6.48
N THR A 194 18.91 43.26 -5.71
CA THR A 194 19.88 43.87 -4.78
C THR A 194 21.29 43.82 -5.35
#